data_AF-A0A0P9D247-F1
#
_entry.id   AF-A0A0P9D247-F1
#
_cell.length_a   1.000
_cell.length_b   1.000
_cell.length_c   1.000
_cell.angle_alpha   90.00
_cell.angle_beta   90.00
_cell.angle_gamma   90.00
#
_symmetry.space_group_name_H-M   'P 1'
#
loop_
_entity.id
_entity.type
_entity.pdbx_description
1 polymer ?
#
loop_
_entity_poly.entity_id
_entity_poly.type
_entity_poly.pdbx_seq_one_letter_code
_entity_poly.pdbx_strand_id
1 'polypeptide(L)'
;MPAETSPPTFSIGVTYWPRRAGFLWWRAFDRGAVREELAHVAALGCDTVRFCLSWEEFQPSPQRVTGAQAAHVVEICEAISTSAREGHPIDIRSNFVPPTPLDWAE
;
A
#
# COMPACT_ATOMS: atom_id res chain seq x y z
N MET A 1 -30.42 -29.94 -1.24
CA MET A 1 -29.05 -30.03 -0.68
C MET A 1 -28.65 -28.62 -0.27
N PRO A 2 -28.50 -28.30 1.02
CA PRO A 2 -27.91 -27.01 1.40
C PRO A 2 -26.45 -27.01 0.92
N ALA A 3 -26.01 -25.89 0.34
CA ALA A 3 -24.62 -25.73 -0.08
C ALA A 3 -23.71 -25.80 1.15
N GLU A 4 -22.69 -26.65 1.11
CA GLU A 4 -21.64 -26.67 2.14
C GLU A 4 -20.97 -25.29 2.17
N THR A 5 -21.18 -24.55 3.26
CA THR A 5 -20.39 -23.36 3.53
C THR A 5 -18.95 -23.79 3.73
N SER A 6 -18.06 -23.34 2.84
CA SER A 6 -16.62 -23.56 2.99
C SER A 6 -16.17 -23.10 4.38
N PRO A 7 -15.25 -23.83 5.03
CA PRO A 7 -14.76 -23.46 6.35
C PRO A 7 -14.13 -22.06 6.30
N PRO A 8 -14.21 -21.28 7.40
CA PRO A 8 -13.62 -19.95 7.44
C PRO A 8 -12.11 -20.04 7.20
N THR A 9 -11.64 -19.30 6.20
CA THR A 9 -10.21 -19.22 5.87
C THR A 9 -9.47 -18.42 6.94
N PHE A 10 -8.41 -18.98 7.50
CA PHE A 10 -7.52 -18.27 8.42
C PHE A 10 -6.45 -17.53 7.62
N SER A 11 -6.35 -16.21 7.85
CA SER A 11 -5.38 -15.35 7.17
C SER A 11 -4.06 -15.32 7.93
N ILE A 12 -2.95 -15.39 7.18
CA ILE A 12 -1.61 -15.13 7.70
C ILE A 12 -1.05 -13.89 7.00
N GLY A 13 -0.63 -12.91 7.78
CA GLY A 13 -0.13 -11.66 7.25
C GLY A 13 1.09 -11.11 7.96
N VAL A 14 1.69 -10.08 7.36
CA VAL A 14 2.90 -9.41 7.85
C VAL A 14 2.71 -7.90 7.92
N THR A 15 3.40 -7.27 8.87
CA THR A 15 3.62 -5.81 8.80
C THR A 15 4.80 -5.54 7.87
N TYR A 16 4.52 -4.92 6.73
CA TYR A 16 5.49 -4.61 5.69
C TYR A 16 6.27 -3.34 6.02
N TRP A 17 7.59 -3.47 5.93
CA TRP A 17 8.57 -2.39 5.98
C TRP A 17 9.53 -2.58 4.81
N PRO A 18 9.68 -1.60 3.90
CA PRO A 18 10.54 -1.79 2.73
C PRO A 18 11.99 -2.00 3.14
N ARG A 19 12.66 -2.98 2.53
CA ARG A 19 14.02 -3.37 2.94
C ARG A 19 15.04 -2.26 2.75
N ARG A 20 14.81 -1.40 1.75
CA ARG A 20 15.76 -0.36 1.33
C ARG A 20 15.53 1.00 1.98
N ALA A 21 14.30 1.29 2.41
CA ALA A 21 13.90 2.65 2.77
C ALA A 21 13.32 2.78 4.19
N GLY A 22 13.02 1.65 4.86
CA GLY A 22 12.59 1.64 6.26
C GLY A 22 11.40 2.56 6.53
N PHE A 23 11.48 3.36 7.60
CA PHE A 23 10.39 4.27 8.01
C PHE A 23 10.16 5.45 7.06
N LEU A 24 11.18 5.88 6.31
CA LEU A 24 11.11 7.05 5.42
C LEU A 24 10.66 6.68 3.99
N TRP A 25 10.19 5.45 3.79
CA TRP A 25 9.91 4.90 2.47
C TRP A 25 8.81 5.62 1.68
N TRP A 26 7.95 6.39 2.34
CA TRP A 26 6.99 7.25 1.65
C TRP A 26 7.66 8.38 0.88
N ARG A 27 8.76 8.96 1.40
CA ARG A 27 9.57 9.97 0.68
C ARG A 27 10.43 9.34 -0.40
N ALA A 28 10.96 8.14 -0.14
CA ALA A 28 11.81 7.38 -1.04
C ALA A 28 11.05 6.23 -1.72
N PHE A 29 9.83 6.50 -2.17
CA PHE A 29 8.95 5.46 -2.70
C PHE A 29 9.51 4.89 -4.01
N ASP A 30 9.74 3.58 -4.01
CA ASP A 30 10.19 2.82 -5.17
C ASP A 30 9.16 1.72 -5.48
N ARG A 31 8.36 1.96 -6.52
CA ARG A 31 7.33 1.02 -6.99
C ARG A 31 7.91 -0.35 -7.38
N GLY A 32 9.10 -0.38 -7.98
CA GLY A 32 9.75 -1.61 -8.41
C GLY A 32 10.13 -2.47 -7.21
N ALA A 33 10.79 -1.86 -6.22
CA ALA A 33 11.17 -2.51 -4.97
C ALA A 33 9.95 -3.01 -4.19
N VAL A 34 8.90 -2.18 -4.05
CA VAL A 34 7.67 -2.58 -3.35
C VAL A 34 7.01 -3.78 -4.02
N ARG A 35 6.93 -3.80 -5.36
CA ARG A 35 6.36 -4.94 -6.09
C ARG A 35 7.14 -6.23 -5.87
N GLU A 36 8.47 -6.18 -5.97
CA GLU A 36 9.34 -7.34 -5.74
C GLU A 36 9.21 -7.87 -4.31
N GLU A 37 9.11 -6.97 -3.34
CA GLU A 37 8.96 -7.31 -1.93
C GLU A 37 7.60 -7.92 -1.62
N LEU A 38 6.51 -7.37 -2.17
CA LEU A 38 5.18 -7.95 -2.03
C LEU A 38 5.06 -9.32 -2.73
N ALA A 39 5.71 -9.49 -3.89
CA ALA A 39 5.81 -10.80 -4.53
C ALA A 39 6.55 -11.81 -3.65
N HIS A 40 7.59 -11.37 -2.94
CA HIS A 40 8.31 -12.20 -1.98
C HIS A 40 7.44 -12.57 -0.76
N VAL A 41 6.66 -11.62 -0.23
CA VAL A 41 5.69 -11.88 0.86
C VAL A 41 4.63 -12.89 0.42
N ALA A 42 4.11 -12.78 -0.80
CA ALA A 42 3.15 -13.74 -1.35
C ALA A 42 3.78 -15.13 -1.52
N ALA A 43 5.05 -15.21 -1.96
CA ALA A 43 5.79 -16.47 -2.08
C ALA A 43 6.02 -17.17 -0.73
N LEU A 44 6.00 -16.42 0.39
CA LEU A 44 6.04 -16.97 1.75
C LEU A 44 4.68 -17.50 2.24
N GLY A 45 3.62 -17.37 1.43
CA GLY A 45 2.26 -17.81 1.77
C GLY A 45 1.48 -16.81 2.63
N CYS A 46 1.96 -15.57 2.77
CA CYS A 46 1.21 -14.52 3.43
C CYS A 46 0.19 -13.92 2.45
N ASP A 47 -1.07 -13.87 2.87
CA ASP A 47 -2.19 -13.34 2.09
C ASP A 47 -2.55 -11.89 2.46
N THR A 48 -2.04 -11.40 3.60
CA THR A 48 -2.39 -10.10 4.15
C THR A 48 -1.15 -9.27 4.46
N VAL A 49 -1.19 -7.99 4.11
CA VAL A 49 -0.12 -7.04 4.40
C VAL A 49 -0.67 -5.82 5.11
N ARG A 50 -0.01 -5.42 6.19
CA ARG A 50 -0.24 -4.15 6.88
C ARG A 50 0.95 -3.24 6.66
N PHE A 51 0.72 -1.97 6.36
CA PHE A 51 1.77 -0.95 6.35
C PHE A 51 1.32 0.28 7.14
N CYS A 52 2.28 1.08 7.60
CA CYS A 52 2.01 2.31 8.34
C CYS A 52 2.12 3.51 7.40
N LEU A 53 1.17 4.45 7.50
CA LEU A 53 1.25 5.76 6.85
C LEU A 53 2.08 6.72 7.70
N SER A 54 2.90 7.55 7.06
CA SER A 54 3.50 8.69 7.74
C SER A 54 2.48 9.83 7.82
N TRP A 55 2.14 10.27 9.02
CA TRP A 55 1.22 11.40 9.17
C TRP A 55 1.75 12.66 8.48
N GLU A 56 3.05 12.94 8.57
CA GLU A 56 3.69 14.12 8.00
C GLU A 56 3.57 14.17 6.47
N GLU A 57 3.61 13.01 5.81
CA GLU A 57 3.50 12.91 4.35
C GLU A 57 2.04 13.01 3.87
N PHE A 58 1.11 12.43 4.63
CA PHE A 58 -0.28 12.31 4.21
C PHE A 58 -1.18 13.42 4.75
N GLN A 59 -0.77 14.11 5.82
CA GLN A 59 -1.44 15.28 6.38
C GLN A 59 -0.39 16.29 6.90
N PRO A 60 0.33 16.97 6.00
CA PRO A 60 1.35 17.94 6.37
C PRO A 60 0.77 19.16 7.11
N SER A 61 -0.50 19.46 6.92
CA SER A 61 -1.19 20.51 7.66
C SER A 61 -2.62 20.06 8.00
N PRO A 62 -3.19 20.48 9.13
CA PRO A 62 -4.54 20.11 9.54
C PRO A 62 -5.62 20.42 8.48
N GLN A 63 -5.36 21.32 7.54
CA GLN A 63 -6.29 21.72 6.46
C GLN A 63 -5.85 21.26 5.05
N ARG A 64 -4.82 20.43 4.90
CA ARG A 64 -4.35 19.93 3.59
C ARG A 64 -4.45 18.40 3.50
N VAL A 65 -5.67 17.89 3.32
CA VAL A 65 -5.88 16.60 2.64
C VAL A 65 -6.68 16.92 1.37
N THR A 66 -6.03 16.86 0.21
CA THR A 66 -6.71 17.10 -1.06
C THR A 66 -7.43 15.82 -1.51
N GLY A 67 -8.55 15.97 -2.23
CA GLY A 67 -9.25 14.82 -2.81
C GLY A 67 -8.36 13.97 -3.72
N ALA A 68 -7.34 14.57 -4.35
CA ALA A 68 -6.36 13.85 -5.16
C ALA A 68 -5.50 12.88 -4.33
N GLN A 69 -5.12 13.27 -3.10
CA GLN A 69 -4.36 12.39 -2.20
C GLN A 69 -5.22 11.22 -1.71
N ALA A 70 -6.50 11.47 -1.41
CA ALA A 70 -7.45 10.41 -1.06
C ALA A 70 -7.69 9.45 -2.24
N ALA A 71 -7.90 10.00 -3.45
CA ALA A 71 -8.09 9.22 -4.67
C ALA A 71 -6.87 8.34 -4.99
N HIS A 72 -5.66 8.85 -4.74
CA HIS A 72 -4.42 8.08 -4.88
C HIS A 72 -4.40 6.83 -4.00
N VAL A 73 -4.76 6.97 -2.72
CA VAL A 73 -4.80 5.84 -1.78
C VAL A 73 -5.85 4.81 -2.20
N VAL A 74 -7.03 5.27 -2.62
CA VAL A 74 -8.11 4.38 -3.08
C VAL A 74 -7.68 3.59 -4.32
N GLU A 75 -7.04 4.23 -5.28
CA GLU A 75 -6.54 3.58 -6.49
C GLU A 75 -5.52 2.48 -6.19
N ILE A 76 -4.62 2.70 -5.23
CA ILE A 76 -3.67 1.69 -4.78
C ILE A 76 -4.40 0.51 -4.12
N CYS A 77 -5.35 0.78 -3.23
CA CYS A 77 -6.14 -0.26 -2.57
C CYS A 77 -6.93 -1.11 -3.58
N GLU A 78 -7.50 -0.49 -4.61
CA GLU A 78 -8.18 -1.19 -5.70
C GLU A 78 -7.22 -2.00 -6.57
N ALA A 79 -6.06 -1.45 -6.92
CA ALA A 79 -5.05 -2.15 -7.71
C ALA A 79 -4.51 -3.38 -6.98
N ILE A 80 -4.26 -3.29 -5.67
CA ILE A 80 -3.85 -4.42 -4.82
C ILE A 80 -4.95 -5.48 -4.80
N SER A 81 -6.18 -5.10 -4.50
CA SER A 81 -7.31 -6.03 -4.41
C SER A 81 -7.58 -6.75 -5.74
N THR A 82 -7.44 -6.03 -6.85
CA THR A 82 -7.61 -6.56 -8.20
C THR A 82 -6.46 -7.47 -8.59
N SER A 83 -5.21 -7.07 -8.33
CA SER A 83 -4.04 -7.89 -8.59
C SER A 83 -4.06 -9.20 -7.82
N ALA A 84 -4.47 -9.16 -6.54
CA ALA A 84 -4.61 -10.35 -5.70
C ALA A 84 -5.67 -11.33 -6.23
N ARG A 85 -6.79 -10.81 -6.77
CA ARG A 85 -7.87 -11.63 -7.34
C ARG A 85 -7.51 -12.21 -8.71
N GLU A 86 -6.80 -11.46 -9.53
CA GLU A 86 -6.56 -11.80 -10.94
C GLU A 86 -5.19 -12.44 -11.20
N GLY A 87 -4.31 -12.45 -10.19
CA GLY A 87 -3.02 -13.16 -10.25
C GLY A 87 -1.99 -12.50 -11.16
N HIS A 88 -2.21 -11.25 -11.57
CA HIS A 88 -1.25 -10.47 -12.35
C HIS A 88 -1.15 -9.03 -11.85
N PRO A 89 -0.05 -8.31 -12.14
CA PRO A 89 0.08 -6.90 -11.80
C PRO A 89 -0.98 -6.03 -12.48
N ILE A 90 -1.47 -5.02 -11.77
CA ILE A 90 -2.38 -3.99 -12.29
C ILE A 90 -1.62 -2.66 -12.39
N ASP A 91 -1.84 -1.93 -13.47
CA ASP A 91 -1.24 -0.63 -13.66
C ASP A 91 -1.95 0.46 -12.85
N ILE A 92 -1.15 1.18 -12.06
CA ILE A 92 -1.56 2.36 -11.32
C ILE A 92 -1.29 3.58 -12.19
N ARG A 93 -2.32 4.38 -12.45
CA ARG A 93 -2.33 5.61 -13.27
C ARG A 93 -2.11 6.87 -12.45
N SER A 94 -2.25 6.78 -11.13
CA SER A 94 -2.00 7.87 -10.21
C SER A 94 -0.66 8.57 -10.41
N ASN A 95 -0.70 9.90 -10.49
CA ASN A 95 0.47 10.77 -10.68
C ASN A 95 0.80 11.58 -9.43
N PHE A 96 0.58 11.00 -8.24
CA PHE A 96 0.74 11.66 -6.95
C PHE A 96 2.00 12.53 -6.90
N VAL A 97 1.80 13.83 -6.69
CA VAL A 97 2.88 14.79 -6.47
C VAL A 97 3.04 14.93 -4.97
N PRO A 98 4.19 14.53 -4.39
CA PRO A 98 4.45 14.71 -2.98
C PRO A 98 4.27 16.19 -2.60
N PRO A 99 3.55 16.49 -1.51
CA PRO A 99 3.43 17.87 -1.06
C PRO A 99 4.81 18.42 -0.69
N THR A 100 5.02 19.72 -0.89
CA THR A 100 6.21 20.40 -0.40
C THR A 100 6.38 20.11 1.10
N PRO A 101 7.55 19.66 1.56
CA PRO A 101 7.83 19.46 2.98
C PRO A 101 7.56 20.74 3.75
N LEU A 102 7.17 20.59 5.01
CA LEU A 102 6.93 21.73 5.90
C LEU A 102 8.28 22.36 6.28
N ASP A 103 8.25 23.65 6.57
CA ASP A 103 9.45 24.44 6.92
C ASP A 103 10.23 23.91 8.14
N TRP A 104 9.63 23.03 8.95
CA TRP A 104 10.27 22.40 10.11
C TRP A 104 10.88 21.03 9.82
N ALA A 105 10.72 20.50 8.60
CA ALA A 105 11.13 19.15 8.19
C ALA A 105 12.44 19.09 7.38
N GLU A 106 13.23 20.17 7.38
CA GLU A 106 14.62 20.23 6.86
C GLU A 106 15.67 19.77 7.89
#